data_AF-A0A1C3H1U4-F1
#
_entry.id   AF-A0A1C3H1U4-F1
#
_cell.length_a   1.000
_cell.length_b   1.000
_cell.length_c   1.000
_cell.angle_alpha   90.00
_cell.angle_beta   90.00
_cell.angle_gamma   90.00
#
_symmetry.space_group_name_H-M   'P 1'
#
loop_
_entity.id
_entity.type
_entity.pdbx_description
1 polymer ?
#
loop_
_entity_poly.entity_id
_entity_poly.type
_entity_poly.pdbx_seq_one_letter_code
_entity_poly.pdbx_strand_id
1 'polypeptide(L)'
;MKTYLKTLLLTTLAAISSLAWSAEQSPEAVAKVFFAEFINGDAAKAAQYIYVPEEKTQGLKTEDIQKALIEVVIFEQAKMKEVDAKVTLGKVTYTNKDKTEATIKGTLKSEASDKPQDVDIPLIKTKDGWKVVLP
;
A
#
# COMPACT_ATOMS: atom_id res chain seq x y z
N MET A 1 -25.14 20.07 -5.41
CA MET A 1 -24.91 18.64 -5.10
C MET A 1 -23.77 18.16 -5.98
N LYS A 2 -22.65 17.58 -5.52
CA LYS A 2 -22.27 17.08 -4.20
C LYS A 2 -20.84 17.58 -3.89
N THR A 3 -20.76 18.56 -3.00
CA THR A 3 -19.52 19.23 -2.58
C THR A 3 -19.00 18.61 -1.27
N TYR A 4 -19.07 17.29 -1.13
CA TYR A 4 -18.84 16.63 0.16
C TYR A 4 -17.59 15.74 0.21
N LEU A 5 -16.93 15.49 -0.92
CA LEU A 5 -15.69 14.69 -0.94
C LEU A 5 -14.42 15.53 -0.71
N LYS A 6 -14.52 16.86 -0.80
CA LYS A 6 -13.36 17.77 -0.68
C LYS A 6 -13.06 18.27 0.73
N THR A 7 -13.93 17.98 1.71
CA THR A 7 -13.82 18.57 3.06
C THR A 7 -13.23 17.62 4.11
N LEU A 8 -12.82 16.40 3.74
CA LEU A 8 -12.34 15.40 4.70
C LEU A 8 -10.80 15.38 4.91
N LEU A 9 -10.08 16.44 4.51
CA LEU A 9 -8.62 16.48 4.62
C LEU A 9 -8.07 17.33 5.79
N LEU A 10 -8.93 17.91 6.63
CA LEU A 10 -8.48 18.73 7.76
C LEU A 10 -9.12 18.29 9.07
N THR A 11 -8.62 17.22 9.66
CA THR A 11 -8.59 17.10 11.12
C THR A 11 -7.25 16.53 11.55
N THR A 12 -6.57 17.34 12.36
CA THR A 12 -5.29 17.13 13.03
C THR A 12 -5.23 15.78 13.74
N LEU A 13 -4.21 14.96 13.46
CA LEU A 13 -3.97 13.74 14.22
C LEU A 13 -2.63 13.78 14.95
N ALA A 14 -2.74 13.76 16.28
CA ALA A 14 -1.65 13.58 17.22
C ALA A 14 -0.98 12.20 17.08
N ALA A 15 0.22 12.12 17.63
CA ALA A 15 1.24 11.12 17.41
C ALA A 15 0.80 9.66 17.68
N ILE A 16 1.18 8.77 16.75
CA ILE A 16 1.62 7.41 17.07
C ILE A 16 2.98 7.27 16.40
N SER A 17 4.00 7.77 17.09
CA SER A 17 5.40 7.72 16.67
C SER A 17 5.99 6.37 17.06
N SER A 18 6.05 5.41 16.13
CA SER A 18 6.95 4.25 16.28
C SER A 18 7.11 3.43 15.00
N LEU A 19 7.52 4.05 13.89
CA LEU A 19 8.43 3.41 12.94
C LEU A 19 9.35 4.51 12.40
N ALA A 20 10.61 4.50 12.80
CA ALA A 20 11.65 5.42 12.35
C ALA A 20 12.07 5.15 10.89
N TRP A 21 11.09 4.97 10.01
CA TRP A 21 11.28 4.86 8.58
C TRP A 21 10.82 6.19 7.98
N SER A 22 11.80 7.00 7.58
CA SER A 22 11.64 8.44 7.32
C SER A 22 10.35 8.76 6.54
N ALA A 23 9.57 9.72 7.06
CA ALA A 23 8.46 10.37 6.35
C ALA A 23 8.89 11.01 5.01
N GLU A 24 10.19 10.98 4.68
CA GLU A 24 10.81 11.45 3.45
C GLU A 24 10.98 10.37 2.37
N GLN A 25 10.69 9.09 2.64
CA GLN A 25 10.78 8.08 1.57
C GLN A 25 9.84 8.42 0.42
N SER A 26 10.30 8.25 -0.81
CA SER A 26 9.45 8.44 -1.99
C SER A 26 8.40 7.32 -2.08
N PRO A 27 7.24 7.55 -2.74
CA PRO A 27 6.29 6.49 -3.03
C PRO A 27 6.92 5.32 -3.80
N GLU A 28 7.92 5.58 -4.63
CA GLU A 28 8.65 4.54 -5.37
C GLU A 28 9.46 3.63 -4.41
N ALA A 29 10.15 4.22 -3.43
CA ALA A 29 10.92 3.46 -2.45
C ALA A 29 10.01 2.58 -1.60
N VAL A 30 8.87 3.12 -1.16
CA VAL A 30 7.87 2.36 -0.40
C VAL A 30 7.29 1.22 -1.23
N ALA A 31 6.89 1.47 -2.47
CA ALA A 31 6.36 0.42 -3.35
C ALA A 31 7.39 -0.71 -3.56
N LYS A 32 8.66 -0.37 -3.79
CA LYS A 32 9.74 -1.37 -3.95
C LYS A 32 9.90 -2.25 -2.72
N VAL A 33 9.91 -1.67 -1.52
CA VAL A 33 10.03 -2.45 -0.28
C VAL A 33 8.78 -3.31 -0.06
N PHE A 34 7.59 -2.73 -0.23
CA PHE A 34 6.34 -3.47 -0.12
C PHE A 34 6.32 -4.70 -1.03
N PHE A 35 6.60 -4.55 -2.34
CA PHE A 35 6.54 -5.68 -3.27
C PHE A 35 7.67 -6.70 -3.08
N ALA A 36 8.84 -6.28 -2.60
CA ALA A 36 9.91 -7.20 -2.23
C ALA A 36 9.46 -8.15 -1.09
N GLU A 37 8.87 -7.57 -0.05
CA GLU A 37 8.34 -8.34 1.09
C GLU A 37 7.06 -9.10 0.70
N PHE A 38 6.19 -8.50 -0.11
CA PHE A 38 4.92 -9.09 -0.52
C PHE A 38 5.10 -10.31 -1.45
N ILE A 39 6.04 -10.30 -2.39
CA ILE A 39 6.19 -11.44 -3.30
C ILE A 39 7.02 -12.57 -2.66
N ASN A 40 8.12 -12.22 -2.00
CA ASN A 40 9.13 -13.20 -1.59
C ASN A 40 9.54 -13.14 -0.12
N GLY A 41 9.06 -12.13 0.63
CA GLY A 41 9.52 -11.86 1.99
C GLY A 41 8.46 -12.07 3.05
N ASP A 42 8.54 -11.25 4.09
CA ASP A 42 7.75 -11.37 5.30
C ASP A 42 6.42 -10.62 5.19
N ALA A 43 5.32 -11.37 5.32
CA ALA A 43 3.97 -10.82 5.26
C ALA A 43 3.72 -9.71 6.30
N ALA A 44 4.30 -9.83 7.50
CA ALA A 44 4.20 -8.81 8.55
C ALA A 44 5.00 -7.55 8.25
N LYS A 45 6.08 -7.65 7.47
CA LYS A 45 6.77 -6.46 6.96
C LYS A 45 6.00 -5.80 5.82
N ALA A 46 5.48 -6.58 4.87
CA ALA A 46 4.64 -6.04 3.80
C ALA A 46 3.39 -5.34 4.36
N ALA A 47 2.74 -5.93 5.36
CA ALA A 47 1.54 -5.38 5.99
C ALA A 47 1.74 -3.96 6.57
N GLN A 48 2.95 -3.62 7.02
CA GLN A 48 3.26 -2.29 7.57
C GLN A 48 3.16 -1.17 6.55
N TYR A 49 3.24 -1.49 5.25
CA TYR A 49 3.15 -0.51 4.17
C TYR A 49 1.73 -0.35 3.63
N ILE A 50 0.74 -1.09 4.14
CA ILE A 50 -0.64 -1.00 3.67
C ILE A 50 -1.36 0.18 4.34
N TYR A 51 -2.10 0.94 3.55
CA TYR A 51 -2.98 1.98 4.04
C TYR A 51 -4.24 1.36 4.64
N VAL A 52 -4.58 1.77 5.86
CA VAL A 52 -5.86 1.43 6.49
C VAL A 52 -6.63 2.73 6.76
N PRO A 53 -7.81 2.93 6.17
CA PRO A 53 -8.65 4.07 6.47
C PRO A 53 -9.07 4.07 7.94
N GLU A 54 -9.00 5.23 8.60
CA GLU A 54 -9.35 5.36 10.01
C GLU A 54 -10.79 4.91 10.29
N GLU A 55 -11.72 5.20 9.38
CA GLU A 55 -13.12 4.80 9.54
C GLU A 55 -13.32 3.29 9.65
N LYS A 56 -12.38 2.48 9.11
CA LYS A 56 -12.42 1.02 9.19
C LYS A 56 -11.77 0.46 10.46
N THR A 57 -11.04 1.30 11.18
CA THR A 57 -10.28 0.93 12.38
C THR A 57 -10.89 1.46 13.68
N GLN A 58 -11.91 2.32 13.56
CA GLN A 58 -12.51 2.97 14.71
C GLN A 58 -13.09 1.93 15.69
N GLY A 59 -12.58 1.95 16.93
CA GLY A 59 -12.99 1.02 17.99
C GLY A 59 -12.33 -0.36 17.95
N LEU A 60 -11.43 -0.61 17.00
CA LEU A 60 -10.63 -1.85 16.93
C LEU A 60 -9.28 -1.65 17.62
N LYS A 61 -8.71 -2.74 18.16
CA LYS A 61 -7.35 -2.72 18.68
C LYS A 61 -6.36 -2.76 17.52
N THR A 62 -5.26 -2.02 17.65
CA THR A 62 -4.18 -1.99 16.65
C THR A 62 -3.63 -3.37 16.34
N GLU A 63 -3.51 -4.24 17.35
CA GLU A 63 -3.05 -5.63 17.19
C GLU A 63 -3.97 -6.46 16.31
N ASP A 64 -5.30 -6.31 16.48
CA ASP A 64 -6.30 -7.04 15.69
C ASP A 64 -6.27 -6.60 14.22
N ILE A 65 -6.12 -5.29 13.98
CA ILE A 65 -5.97 -4.73 12.63
C ILE A 65 -4.70 -5.26 11.98
N GLN A 66 -3.58 -5.23 12.70
CA GLN A 66 -2.30 -5.71 12.19
C GLN A 66 -2.38 -7.20 11.85
N LYS A 67 -2.98 -8.02 12.71
CA LYS A 67 -3.18 -9.44 12.46
C LYS A 67 -4.02 -9.68 11.19
N ALA A 68 -5.13 -8.96 11.04
CA ALA A 68 -5.99 -9.07 9.85
C ALA A 68 -5.25 -8.69 8.56
N LEU A 69 -4.42 -7.63 8.58
CA LEU A 69 -3.61 -7.27 7.42
C LEU A 69 -2.57 -8.34 7.07
N ILE A 70 -1.93 -8.93 8.08
CA ILE A 70 -0.96 -10.02 7.87
C ILE A 70 -1.66 -11.21 7.20
N GLU A 71 -2.85 -11.59 7.67
CA GLU A 71 -3.63 -12.69 7.09
C GLU A 71 -4.02 -12.40 5.64
N VAL A 72 -4.45 -11.18 5.32
CA VAL A 72 -4.74 -10.75 3.94
C VAL A 72 -3.49 -10.85 3.06
N VAL A 73 -2.34 -10.38 3.56
CA VAL A 73 -1.09 -10.48 2.83
C VAL A 73 -0.74 -11.95 2.58
N ILE A 74 -0.72 -12.80 3.62
CA ILE A 74 -0.41 -14.24 3.47
C ILE A 74 -1.29 -14.89 2.42
N PHE A 75 -2.59 -14.60 2.43
CA PHE A 75 -3.54 -15.13 1.46
C PHE A 75 -3.19 -14.71 0.03
N GLU A 76 -2.90 -13.43 -0.21
CA GLU A 76 -2.53 -12.95 -1.55
C GLU A 76 -1.13 -13.42 -1.98
N GLN A 77 -0.17 -13.56 -1.05
CA GLN A 77 1.14 -14.15 -1.36
C GLN A 77 0.98 -15.59 -1.87
N ALA A 78 0.11 -16.39 -1.24
CA ALA A 78 -0.13 -17.77 -1.65
C ALA A 78 -0.66 -17.82 -3.09
N LYS A 79 -1.64 -16.98 -3.43
CA LYS A 79 -2.17 -16.86 -4.81
C LYS A 79 -1.10 -16.44 -5.82
N MET A 80 -0.22 -15.52 -5.45
CA MET A 80 0.89 -15.11 -6.30
C MET A 80 1.91 -16.24 -6.53
N LYS A 81 2.19 -17.04 -5.49
CA LYS A 81 3.11 -18.20 -5.58
C LYS A 81 2.55 -19.31 -6.44
N GLU A 82 1.24 -19.57 -6.38
CA GLU A 82 0.57 -20.60 -7.20
C GLU A 82 0.79 -20.41 -8.70
N VAL A 83 0.99 -19.16 -9.15
CA VAL A 83 1.18 -18.81 -10.56
C VAL A 83 2.60 -18.38 -10.91
N ASP A 84 3.58 -18.56 -10.00
CA ASP A 84 4.95 -18.01 -10.09
C ASP A 84 4.96 -16.54 -10.54
N ALA A 85 4.12 -15.72 -9.89
CA ALA A 85 3.97 -14.31 -10.22
C ALA A 85 5.25 -13.53 -9.95
N LYS A 86 5.66 -12.72 -10.93
CA LYS A 86 6.71 -11.72 -10.85
C LYS A 86 6.10 -10.34 -11.08
N VAL A 87 6.50 -9.38 -10.25
CA VAL A 87 6.06 -7.98 -10.36
C VAL A 87 7.25 -7.11 -10.75
N THR A 88 7.09 -6.35 -11.82
CA THR A 88 8.02 -5.25 -12.16
C THR A 88 7.34 -3.91 -11.93
N LEU A 89 8.04 -2.99 -11.27
CA LEU A 89 7.54 -1.66 -10.98
C LEU A 89 8.08 -0.65 -11.99
N GLY A 90 7.19 0.16 -12.54
CA GLY A 90 7.46 1.26 -13.44
C GLY A 90 7.62 2.60 -12.72
N LYS A 91 7.32 3.68 -13.45
CA LYS A 91 7.44 5.04 -12.93
C LYS A 91 6.29 5.41 -12.01
N VAL A 92 6.59 6.20 -10.99
CA VAL A 92 5.59 6.88 -10.18
C VAL A 92 5.02 8.09 -10.93
N THR A 93 3.72 8.29 -10.81
CA THR A 93 3.02 9.51 -11.22
C THR A 93 2.26 10.09 -10.03
N TYR A 94 2.47 11.36 -9.69
CA TYR A 94 1.65 12.05 -8.69
C TYR A 94 0.30 12.43 -9.29
N THR A 95 -0.79 12.08 -8.60
CA THR A 95 -2.17 12.30 -9.11
C THR A 95 -2.78 13.60 -8.62
N ASN A 96 -2.16 14.27 -7.64
CA ASN A 96 -2.61 15.54 -7.11
C ASN A 96 -1.47 16.58 -7.01
N LYS A 97 -1.84 17.87 -6.95
CA LYS A 97 -0.88 18.98 -6.90
C LYS A 97 -0.04 18.99 -5.63
N ASP A 98 -0.64 18.54 -4.53
CA ASP A 98 -0.02 18.52 -3.20
C ASP A 98 0.98 17.38 -3.03
N LYS A 99 1.08 16.48 -4.03
CA LYS A 99 1.95 15.30 -4.04
C LYS A 99 1.78 14.44 -2.80
N THR A 100 0.53 14.26 -2.38
CA THR A 100 0.13 13.34 -1.30
C THR A 100 -0.55 12.08 -1.83
N GLU A 101 -0.81 12.03 -3.14
CA GLU A 101 -1.34 10.86 -3.83
C GLU A 101 -0.46 10.54 -5.03
N ALA A 102 -0.24 9.26 -5.28
CA ALA A 102 0.56 8.77 -6.38
C ALA A 102 0.05 7.43 -6.89
N THR A 103 0.37 7.11 -8.14
CA THR A 103 0.25 5.77 -8.69
C THR A 103 1.61 5.28 -9.14
N ILE A 104 1.86 3.99 -8.98
CA ILE A 104 3.00 3.31 -9.62
C ILE A 104 2.46 2.23 -10.54
N LYS A 105 2.98 2.17 -11.77
CA LYS A 105 2.65 1.07 -12.68
C LYS A 105 3.30 -0.21 -12.18
N GLY A 106 2.52 -1.24 -11.95
CA GLY A 106 2.99 -2.61 -11.77
C GLY A 106 2.68 -3.42 -13.01
N THR A 107 3.60 -4.27 -13.43
CA THR A 107 3.36 -5.29 -14.45
C THR A 107 3.52 -6.64 -13.78
N LEU A 108 2.42 -7.40 -13.73
CA LEU A 108 2.37 -8.76 -13.25
C LEU A 108 2.62 -9.71 -14.42
N LYS A 109 3.59 -10.60 -14.27
CA LYS A 109 3.83 -11.70 -15.19
C LYS A 109 3.77 -13.00 -14.40
N SER A 110 2.99 -13.96 -14.87
CA SER A 110 2.94 -15.33 -14.33
C SER A 110 3.32 -16.32 -15.41
N GLU A 111 3.77 -17.52 -15.04
CA GLU A 111 3.98 -18.60 -16.03
C GLU A 111 2.65 -19.14 -16.57
N ALA A 112 1.57 -18.98 -15.80
CA ALA A 112 0.22 -19.38 -16.19
C ALA A 112 -0.41 -18.48 -17.27
N SER A 113 0.18 -17.33 -17.60
CA SER A 113 -0.33 -16.39 -18.62
C SER A 113 0.79 -15.84 -19.49
N ASP A 114 0.67 -16.03 -20.81
CA ASP A 114 1.60 -15.46 -21.79
C ASP A 114 1.53 -13.93 -21.89
N LYS A 115 0.44 -13.32 -21.39
CA LYS A 115 0.24 -11.87 -21.43
C LYS A 115 0.49 -11.26 -20.05
N PRO A 116 1.45 -10.33 -19.93
CA PRO A 116 1.60 -9.53 -18.73
C PRO A 116 0.35 -8.68 -18.48
N GLN A 117 0.01 -8.50 -17.20
CA GLN A 117 -1.09 -7.66 -16.76
C GLN A 117 -0.52 -6.39 -16.12
N ASP A 118 -0.85 -5.24 -16.70
CA ASP A 118 -0.52 -3.95 -16.10
C ASP A 118 -1.61 -3.54 -15.11
N VAL A 119 -1.19 -2.98 -13.98
CA VAL A 119 -2.04 -2.46 -12.92
C VAL A 119 -1.46 -1.15 -12.39
N ASP A 120 -2.32 -0.14 -12.22
CA ASP A 120 -1.94 1.07 -11.49
C ASP A 120 -2.15 0.83 -10.00
N ILE A 121 -1.06 0.85 -9.23
CA ILE A 121 -1.09 0.64 -7.79
C ILE A 121 -1.13 2.00 -7.10
N PRO A 122 -2.19 2.33 -6.36
CA PRO A 122 -2.29 3.61 -5.67
C PRO A 122 -1.43 3.64 -4.40
N LEU A 123 -0.85 4.80 -4.13
CA LEU A 123 -0.17 5.13 -2.88
C LEU A 123 -0.69 6.46 -2.34
N ILE A 124 -0.79 6.54 -1.01
CA ILE A 124 -1.20 7.74 -0.28
C ILE A 124 -0.15 8.10 0.77
N LYS A 125 0.14 9.39 0.90
CA LYS A 125 1.04 9.94 1.92
C LYS A 125 0.25 10.15 3.21
N THR A 126 0.67 9.51 4.29
CA THR A 126 0.13 9.70 5.63
C THR A 126 1.16 10.43 6.51
N LYS A 127 0.78 10.71 7.77
CA LYS A 127 1.73 11.21 8.78
C LYS A 127 2.90 10.24 9.04
N ASP A 128 2.70 8.95 8.76
CA ASP A 128 3.67 7.86 8.99
C ASP A 128 4.42 7.46 7.70
N GLY A 129 4.35 8.29 6.66
CA GLY A 129 4.98 8.05 5.36
C GLY A 129 4.00 7.57 4.28
N TRP A 130 4.53 7.16 3.12
CA TRP A 130 3.70 6.63 2.05
C TRP A 130 3.20 5.23 2.39
N LYS A 131 1.97 4.92 1.95
CA LYS A 131 1.32 3.63 2.11
C LYS A 131 0.71 3.19 0.79
N VAL A 132 0.77 1.89 0.51
CA VAL A 132 0.10 1.24 -0.62
C VAL A 132 -1.36 1.06 -0.29
N VAL A 133 -2.22 1.46 -1.22
CA VAL A 133 -3.66 1.20 -1.14
C VAL A 133 -3.91 -0.10 -1.90
N LEU A 134 -4.33 -1.14 -1.18
CA LEU A 134 -4.75 -2.38 -1.84
C LEU A 134 -6.05 -2.12 -2.64
N PRO A 135 -6.15 -2.64 -3.88
CA PRO A 135 -7.34 -2.49 -4.72
C PRO A 135 -8.56 -3.22 -4.15
#